data_AF-A0A847EL61-F1
#
_entry.id   AF-A0A847EL61-F1
#
_cell.length_a   1.000
_cell.length_b   1.000
_cell.length_c   1.000
_cell.angle_alpha   90.00
_cell.angle_beta   90.00
_cell.angle_gamma   90.00
#
_symmetry.space_group_name_H-M   'P 1'
#
loop_
_entity.id
_entity.type
_entity.pdbx_description
1 polymer ?
#
loop_
_entity_poly.entity_id
_entity_poly.type
_entity_poly.pdbx_seq_one_letter_code
_entity_poly.pdbx_strand_id
1 'polypeptide(L)' 'MSPERIELDEPSQAVLREARKLLRSKERKDAGEFLVEGRQAVREALKAPGVVKWLFVRWASVHDNLDLIDLA' A
#
# COMPACT_ATOMS: atom_id res chain seq x y z
N MET A 1 14.33 18.02 -6.26
CA MET A 1 15.32 17.19 -5.54
C MET A 1 14.77 15.78 -5.58
N SER A 2 15.27 14.92 -6.48
CA SER A 2 14.95 13.49 -6.39
C SER A 2 15.66 12.94 -5.15
N PRO A 3 15.04 12.04 -4.37
CA PRO A 3 15.74 11.39 -3.28
C PRO A 3 17.01 10.73 -3.83
N GLU A 4 18.17 11.00 -3.21
CA GLU A 4 19.46 10.42 -3.62
C GLU A 4 19.43 8.88 -3.61
N ARG A 5 18.49 8.30 -2.85
CA ARG A 5 18.21 6.86 -2.83
C ARG A 5 16.79 6.61 -2.33
N ILE A 6 16.05 5.74 -3.01
CA ILE A 6 14.77 5.21 -2.53
C ILE A 6 15.07 3.90 -1.79
N GLU A 7 14.63 3.78 -0.54
CA GLU A 7 14.71 2.54 0.23
C GLU A 7 13.29 2.16 0.67
N LEU A 8 12.89 0.93 0.36
CA LEU A 8 11.59 0.36 0.73
C LEU A 8 11.82 -1.00 1.36
N ASP A 9 11.09 -1.27 2.43
CA ASP A 9 11.15 -2.57 3.10
C ASP A 9 10.54 -3.67 2.21
N GLU A 10 11.20 -4.83 2.16
CA GLU A 10 10.63 -5.99 1.51
C GLU A 10 9.50 -6.56 2.38
N PRO A 11 8.27 -6.72 1.83
CA PRO A 11 7.17 -7.23 2.62
C PRO A 11 7.40 -8.70 2.98
N SER A 12 7.22 -9.04 4.25
CA SER A 12 7.28 -10.44 4.67
C SER A 12 6.20 -11.29 4.00
N GLN A 13 6.46 -12.59 3.84
CA GLN A 13 5.46 -13.53 3.29
C GLN A 13 4.18 -13.59 4.13
N ALA A 14 4.27 -13.35 5.44
CA ALA A 14 3.11 -13.26 6.32
C ALA A 14 2.22 -12.07 5.93
N VAL A 15 2.81 -10.88 5.76
CA VAL A 15 2.10 -9.66 5.33
C VAL A 15 1.44 -9.87 3.97
N LEU A 16 2.17 -10.43 3.00
CA LEU A 16 1.61 -10.72 1.67
C LEU A 16 0.45 -11.71 1.74
N ARG A 17 0.52 -12.72 2.61
CA ARG A 17 -0.56 -13.69 2.80
C ARG A 17 -1.80 -13.02 3.41
N GLU A 18 -1.65 -12.18 4.43
CA GLU A 18 -2.78 -11.46 5.03
C GLU A 18 -3.43 -10.51 4.01
N ALA A 19 -2.64 -9.75 3.25
CA ALA A 19 -3.17 -8.89 2.18
C ALA A 19 -3.94 -9.70 1.12
N ARG A 20 -3.43 -10.87 0.70
CA ARG A 20 -4.15 -11.75 -0.25
C ARG A 20 -5.49 -12.27 0.29
N LYS A 21 -5.65 -12.46 1.61
CA LYS A 21 -6.93 -12.88 2.18
C LYS A 21 -8.04 -11.87 1.88
N LEU A 22 -7.71 -10.57 1.84
CA LEU A 22 -8.67 -9.48 1.61
C LEU A 22 -9.30 -9.50 0.19
N LEU A 23 -8.80 -10.33 -0.72
CA LEU A 23 -9.50 -10.61 -1.98
C LEU A 23 -10.85 -11.30 -1.75
N ARG A 24 -11.02 -12.02 -0.62
CA ARG A 24 -12.24 -12.74 -0.26
C ARG A 24 -13.17 -11.86 0.56
N SER A 25 -14.45 -11.82 0.17
CA SER A 25 -15.49 -11.00 0.84
C SER A 25 -15.66 -11.33 2.33
N LYS A 26 -15.59 -12.61 2.71
CA LYS A 26 -15.65 -13.06 4.11
C LYS A 26 -14.53 -12.43 4.94
N GLU A 27 -13.29 -12.54 4.47
CA GLU A 27 -12.11 -12.04 5.18
C GLU A 27 -12.15 -10.51 5.34
N ARG A 28 -12.62 -9.77 4.32
CA ARG A 28 -12.80 -8.32 4.43
C ARG A 28 -13.77 -7.93 5.53
N LYS A 29 -14.91 -8.63 5.62
CA LYS A 29 -15.92 -8.37 6.66
C LYS A 29 -15.40 -8.74 8.05
N ASP A 30 -14.71 -9.87 8.16
CA ASP A 30 -14.17 -10.36 9.43
C ASP A 30 -13.03 -9.46 9.94
N ALA A 31 -12.16 -8.97 9.05
CA ALA A 31 -11.04 -8.08 9.40
C ALA A 31 -11.42 -6.59 9.47
N GLY A 32 -12.49 -6.17 8.81
CA GLY A 32 -12.83 -4.75 8.64
C GLY A 32 -11.86 -4.00 7.71
N GLU A 33 -11.18 -4.73 6.82
CA GLU A 33 -10.12 -4.23 5.94
C GLU A 33 -10.38 -4.58 4.48
N PHE A 34 -9.77 -3.83 3.56
CA PHE A 34 -9.85 -4.11 2.13
C PHE A 34 -8.63 -3.58 1.38
N LEU A 35 -8.40 -4.09 0.17
CA LEU A 35 -7.36 -3.61 -0.72
C LEU A 35 -7.88 -2.40 -1.52
N VAL A 36 -7.03 -1.38 -1.65
CA VAL A 36 -7.25 -0.24 -2.52
C VAL A 36 -6.25 -0.33 -3.68
N GLU A 37 -6.74 -0.23 -4.90
CA GLU A 37 -5.93 -0.25 -6.12
C GLU A 37 -6.14 1.03 -6.93
N GLY A 38 -5.14 1.39 -7.73
CA GLY A 38 -5.16 2.58 -8.57
C GLY A 38 -4.61 3.82 -7.85
N ARG A 39 -3.73 4.55 -8.54
CA ARG A 39 -2.96 5.69 -8.01
C ARG A 39 -3.84 6.74 -7.31
N GLN A 40 -4.95 7.14 -7.91
CA GLN A 40 -5.84 8.14 -7.32
C GLN A 40 -6.51 7.64 -6.04
N ALA A 41 -7.07 6.43 -6.04
CA ALA A 41 -7.75 5.88 -4.87
C ALA A 41 -6.77 5.66 -3.70
N VAL A 42 -5.57 5.17 -3.99
CA VAL A 42 -4.48 5.03 -3.01
C VAL A 42 -4.09 6.39 -2.43
N ARG A 43 -3.91 7.41 -3.29
CA ARG A 43 -3.60 8.78 -2.83
C ARG A 43 -4.67 9.31 -1.87
N GLU A 44 -5.95 9.15 -2.20
CA GLU A 44 -7.03 9.61 -1.31
C GLU A 44 -7.06 8.84 0.01
N ALA A 45 -6.79 7.53 0.00
CA ALA A 45 -6.69 6.75 1.23
C ALA A 45 -5.54 7.21 2.14
N LEU A 46 -4.37 7.52 1.56
CA LEU A 46 -3.19 8.00 2.29
C LEU A 46 -3.40 9.39 2.93
N LYS A 47 -4.31 10.21 2.40
CA LYS A 47 -4.67 11.50 3.03
C LYS A 47 -5.39 11.34 4.38
N ALA A 48 -5.91 10.15 4.69
CA ALA A 48 -6.56 9.85 5.96
C ALA A 48 -5.55 9.17 6.92
N PRO A 49 -5.02 9.89 7.94
CA PRO A 49 -3.99 9.35 8.81
C PRO A 49 -4.46 8.10 9.57
N GLY A 50 -3.61 7.07 9.64
CA GLY A 50 -3.86 5.86 10.42
C GLY A 50 -4.84 4.85 9.80
N VAL A 51 -5.35 5.10 8.58
CA VAL A 51 -6.25 4.18 7.88
C VAL A 51 -5.48 3.14 7.05
N VAL A 52 -4.38 3.53 6.42
CA VAL A 52 -3.55 2.64 5.59
C VAL A 52 -2.59 1.86 6.47
N LYS A 53 -2.68 0.53 6.43
CA LYS A 53 -1.76 -0.36 7.18
C LYS A 53 -0.47 -0.67 6.43
N TRP A 54 -0.57 -0.91 5.12
CA TRP A 54 0.55 -1.21 4.25
C TRP A 54 0.34 -0.57 2.87
N LEU A 55 1.38 0.05 2.33
CA LEU A 55 1.45 0.48 0.95
C LEU A 55 2.37 -0.49 0.19
N PHE A 56 1.83 -1.18 -0.82
CA PHE A 56 2.63 -2.04 -1.70
C PHE A 56 2.97 -1.29 -2.99
N VAL A 57 4.25 -1.17 -3.30
CA VAL A 57 4.72 -0.52 -4.53
C VAL A 57 5.54 -1.52 -5.34
N ARG A 58 5.26 -1.60 -6.64
CA ARG A 58 6.13 -2.34 -7.56
C ARG A 58 7.41 -1.53 -7.76
N TRP A 59 8.57 -2.13 -7.48
CA TRP A 59 9.87 -1.45 -7.62
C TRP A 59 10.08 -0.76 -8.97
N ALA A 60 9.68 -1.41 -10.07
CA ALA A 60 9.77 -0.87 -11.42
C ALA A 60 8.97 0.43 -11.65
N SER A 61 8.03 0.78 -10.76
CA SER A 61 7.16 1.96 -10.87
C SER A 61 7.35 2.93 -9.70
N VAL A 62 8.43 2.76 -8.91
CA VAL A 62 8.64 3.53 -7.68
C VAL A 62 8.81 5.02 -7.95
N HIS A 63 9.57 5.37 -8.99
CA HIS A 63 9.83 6.77 -9.36
C HIS A 63 8.56 7.51 -9.81
N ASP A 64 7.64 6.81 -10.48
CA ASP A 64 6.35 7.37 -10.90
C ASP A 64 5.39 7.59 -9.74
N ASN A 65 5.69 7.05 -8.55
CA ASN A 65 4.83 7.05 -7.38
C ASN A 65 5.52 7.58 -6.11
N LEU A 66 6.59 8.37 -6.26
CA LEU A 66 7.28 9.02 -5.13
C LEU A 66 6.31 9.81 -4.23
N ASP A 67 5.36 10.53 -4.84
CA ASP A 67 4.34 11.28 -4.12
C ASP A 67 3.43 10.41 -3.25
N LEU A 68 3.24 9.12 -3.58
CA LEU A 68 2.48 8.20 -2.73
C LEU A 68 3.33 7.68 -1.58
N ILE A 69 4.64 7.52 -1.78
CA ILE A 69 5.59 7.12 -0.74
C ILE A 69 5.77 8.24 0.27
N ASP A 70 5.86 9.49 -0.19
CA ASP A 70 5.96 10.67 0.66
C ASP A 70 4.71 10.90 1.53
N LEU A 71 3.57 10.33 1.14
CA LEU A 71 2.30 10.41 1.88
C LEU A 71 2.08 9.25 2.86
N ALA A 72 2.88 8.18 2.78
CA ALA A 72 2.71 6.95 3.57
C ALA A 72 3.56 6.97 4.85
#